data_AF-A0A1S3ULD9-F1
#
_entry.id   AF-A0A1S3ULD9-F1
#
_cell.length_a   1.000
_cell.length_b   1.000
_cell.length_c   1.000
_cell.angle_alpha   90.00
_cell.angle_beta   90.00
_cell.angle_gamma   90.00
#
_symmetry.space_group_name_H-M   'P 1'
#
loop_
_entity.id
_entity.type
_entity.pdbx_description
1 polymer ?
#
loop_
_entity_poly.entity_id
_entity_poly.type
_entity_poly.pdbx_seq_one_letter_code
_entity_poly.pdbx_strand_id
1 'polypeptide(L)'
;MKDLNNDFYYDIALDEGNRICSVFWADTRTRVACEEFGDVVSFDTTYLTNKYDMPFAPFVGVNHHGHSILLGCGLLSSEDTVSFVWLFESWLRCMGHKAPNGIITDQCRAMVNAIAEVFPNTRHGWCLWHIMKKLPEKFQGFKNYVAIKSDIHALVYDCGSPWDFENGWEQLLTNHALEGNDWFCTLYEERRKWVPCYLRSDFWAGMSTTQRSESMNAFFDGFINSSTTLQQFVVQFDNALRVKAQKEIQVDFSSLNTTIGYGSQSPIERQFQLEYTHEEFEEVQTEFWSRMNCFIKNTLKDNFLNTYSIKEERMFEGKCADKFYTVEFDPITNNTTCSCLLFEFRGIICRHSLLVFGQEDICNVPSKYVLQRWNKNICRRHTLIIAAYSTSKLQPTMQKYQLLCKKFYGIAEVACESEVFSN
;
A
#
# COMPACT_ATOMS: atom_id res chain seq x y z
N MET A 1 -1.18 18.27 -22.78
CA MET A 1 -1.56 17.87 -21.40
C MET A 1 -1.86 19.08 -20.54
N LYS A 2 -0.91 20.02 -20.36
CA LYS A 2 -1.12 21.26 -19.58
C LYS A 2 -2.31 22.11 -20.04
N ASP A 3 -2.46 22.35 -21.35
CA ASP A 3 -3.58 23.16 -21.88
C ASP A 3 -4.97 22.55 -21.63
N LEU A 4 -5.03 21.23 -21.39
CA LEU A 4 -6.27 20.51 -21.09
C LEU A 4 -6.55 20.44 -19.58
N ASN A 5 -5.59 20.82 -18.74
CA ASN A 5 -5.65 20.64 -17.30
C ASN A 5 -4.87 21.74 -16.56
N ASN A 6 -5.60 22.75 -16.07
CA ASN A 6 -5.03 23.97 -15.51
C ASN A 6 -4.05 23.73 -14.35
N ASP A 7 -4.27 22.69 -13.53
CA ASP A 7 -3.37 22.37 -12.40
C ASP A 7 -2.42 21.20 -12.68
N PHE A 8 -2.22 20.84 -13.96
CA PHE A 8 -1.16 19.91 -14.35
C PHE A 8 0.21 20.48 -13.97
N TYR A 9 1.00 19.71 -13.23
CA TYR A 9 2.36 20.08 -12.83
C TYR A 9 3.36 19.32 -13.68
N TYR A 10 4.46 19.99 -14.05
CA TYR A 10 5.61 19.32 -14.64
C TYR A 10 6.89 20.09 -14.32
N ASP A 11 7.99 19.35 -14.23
CA ASP A 11 9.35 19.87 -14.14
C ASP A 11 10.20 19.19 -15.22
N ILE A 12 11.16 19.93 -15.79
CA ILE A 12 12.08 19.44 -16.81
C ILE A 12 13.52 19.77 -16.39
N ALA A 13 14.39 18.77 -16.37
CA ALA A 13 15.83 18.94 -16.26
C ALA A 13 16.46 18.93 -17.65
N LEU A 14 17.41 19.84 -17.86
CA LEU A 14 18.20 19.93 -19.09
C LEU A 14 19.68 19.67 -18.78
N ASP A 15 20.40 19.03 -19.71
CA ASP A 15 21.87 18.99 -19.67
C ASP A 15 22.50 20.32 -20.11
N GLU A 16 23.83 20.39 -20.05
CA GLU A 16 24.64 21.51 -20.54
C GLU A 16 24.39 21.84 -22.03
N GLY A 17 23.88 20.89 -22.80
CA GLY A 17 23.54 21.02 -24.21
C GLY A 17 22.08 21.41 -24.48
N ASN A 18 21.30 21.79 -23.46
CA ASN A 18 19.86 22.07 -23.52
C ASN A 18 19.01 20.89 -24.02
N ARG A 19 19.47 19.65 -23.82
CA ARG A 19 18.69 18.45 -24.12
C ARG A 19 17.95 18.01 -22.87
N ILE A 20 16.74 17.49 -23.05
CA ILE A 20 15.92 16.97 -21.96
C ILE A 20 16.59 15.73 -21.39
N CYS A 21 16.91 15.77 -20.10
CA CYS A 21 17.47 14.66 -19.35
C CYS A 21 16.40 13.97 -18.51
N SER A 22 15.62 14.75 -17.79
CA SER A 22 14.59 14.22 -16.91
C SER A 22 13.32 15.03 -17.02
N VAL A 23 12.18 14.37 -16.92
CA VAL A 23 10.87 15.01 -16.90
C VAL A 23 10.09 14.41 -15.76
N PHE A 24 9.48 15.26 -14.95
CA PHE A 24 8.50 14.87 -13.93
C PHE A 24 7.16 15.48 -14.28
N TRP A 25 6.06 14.76 -14.07
CA TRP A 25 4.73 15.32 -14.19
C TRP A 25 3.69 14.62 -13.31
N ALA A 26 2.66 15.39 -12.96
CA ALA A 26 1.47 14.90 -12.28
C ALA A 26 0.25 15.69 -12.74
N ASP A 27 -0.86 14.99 -13.02
CA ASP A 27 -2.10 15.66 -13.35
C ASP A 27 -2.85 16.09 -12.07
N THR A 28 -3.84 16.99 -12.23
CA THR A 28 -4.60 17.54 -11.10
C THR A 28 -5.29 16.48 -10.25
N ARG A 29 -5.85 15.46 -10.90
CA ARG A 29 -6.53 14.35 -10.19
C ARG A 29 -5.55 13.61 -9.28
N THR A 30 -4.38 13.31 -9.83
CA THR A 30 -3.28 12.61 -9.19
C THR A 30 -2.74 13.40 -7.99
N ARG A 31 -2.54 14.71 -8.15
CA ARG A 31 -2.10 15.60 -7.07
C ARG A 31 -3.09 15.63 -5.91
N VAL A 32 -4.39 15.75 -6.21
CA VAL A 32 -5.44 15.72 -5.18
C VAL A 32 -5.57 14.35 -4.53
N ALA A 33 -5.39 13.25 -5.28
CA ALA A 33 -5.36 11.90 -4.70
C ALA A 33 -4.17 11.72 -3.74
N CYS A 34 -3.03 12.37 -4.02
CA CYS A 34 -1.84 12.30 -3.18
C CYS A 34 -2.04 12.94 -1.79
N GLU A 35 -2.96 13.89 -1.64
CA GLU A 35 -3.27 14.49 -0.34
C GLU A 35 -3.73 13.43 0.68
N GLU A 36 -4.42 12.40 0.20
CA GLU A 36 -5.03 11.34 1.00
C GLU A 36 -4.26 10.02 0.94
N PHE A 37 -3.71 9.67 -0.22
CA PHE A 37 -3.08 8.37 -0.46
C PHE A 37 -1.56 8.43 -0.64
N GLY A 38 -0.94 9.61 -0.49
CA GLY A 38 0.52 9.82 -0.58
C GLY A 38 1.28 9.64 0.73
N ASP A 39 0.63 9.11 1.76
CA ASP A 39 1.25 8.77 3.05
C ASP A 39 2.22 7.60 2.96
N VAL A 40 1.96 6.63 2.07
CA VAL A 40 2.86 5.52 1.77
C VAL A 40 2.97 5.39 0.25
N VAL A 41 4.20 5.41 -0.26
CA VAL A 41 4.46 5.41 -1.71
C VAL A 41 5.43 4.29 -2.09
N SER A 42 5.10 3.55 -3.14
CA SER A 42 6.04 2.67 -3.83
C SER A 42 6.65 3.40 -5.02
N PHE A 43 7.95 3.27 -5.18
CA PHE A 43 8.73 3.89 -6.23
C PHE A 43 9.69 2.87 -6.83
N ASP A 44 9.66 2.72 -8.15
CA ASP A 44 10.46 1.73 -8.87
C ASP A 44 10.72 2.21 -10.30
N THR A 45 11.94 2.04 -10.79
CA THR A 45 12.34 2.38 -12.16
C THR A 45 12.52 1.17 -13.06
N THR A 46 12.38 -0.05 -12.52
CA THR A 46 12.65 -1.31 -13.23
C THR A 46 11.54 -1.75 -14.20
N TYR A 47 10.40 -1.06 -14.21
CA TYR A 47 9.26 -1.45 -15.05
C TYR A 47 9.52 -1.27 -16.54
N LEU A 48 10.10 -0.14 -16.94
CA LEU A 48 10.19 0.20 -18.35
C LEU A 48 11.35 1.15 -18.65
N THR A 49 12.33 0.64 -19.39
CA THR A 49 13.24 1.46 -20.19
C THR A 49 12.60 1.60 -21.57
N ASN A 50 12.28 2.83 -21.96
CA ASN A 50 11.73 3.09 -23.30
C ASN A 50 12.82 2.94 -24.38
N LYS A 51 12.46 3.10 -25.66
CA LYS A 51 13.43 3.04 -26.80
C LYS A 51 14.63 4.00 -26.68
N TYR A 52 14.53 5.01 -25.82
CA TYR A 52 15.57 6.02 -25.59
C TYR A 52 16.40 5.73 -24.32
N ASP A 53 16.28 4.53 -23.77
CA ASP A 53 16.93 4.10 -22.53
C ASP A 53 16.62 5.01 -21.32
N MET A 54 15.46 5.67 -21.34
CA MET A 54 14.98 6.46 -20.20
C MET A 54 14.12 5.60 -19.28
N PRO A 55 14.52 5.38 -18.01
CA PRO A 55 13.69 4.67 -17.04
C PRO A 55 12.43 5.45 -16.71
N PHE A 56 11.28 4.76 -16.74
CA PHE A 56 10.01 5.29 -16.26
C PHE A 56 9.90 5.08 -14.75
N ALA A 57 9.64 6.17 -14.03
CA ALA A 57 9.70 6.26 -12.59
C ALA A 57 8.33 6.67 -11.99
N PRO A 58 7.36 5.75 -11.88
CA PRO A 58 6.06 6.01 -11.28
C PRO A 58 6.16 6.06 -9.74
N PHE A 59 5.40 6.98 -9.16
CA PHE A 59 5.07 7.01 -7.74
C PHE A 59 3.68 6.43 -7.56
N VAL A 60 3.55 5.35 -6.81
CA VAL A 60 2.30 4.58 -6.68
C VAL A 60 1.89 4.48 -5.22
N GLY A 61 0.67 4.91 -4.91
CA GLY A 61 0.04 4.72 -3.61
C GLY A 61 -1.03 3.63 -3.65
N VAL A 62 -1.83 3.57 -2.59
CA VAL A 62 -2.97 2.65 -2.44
C VAL A 62 -4.22 3.46 -2.13
N ASN A 63 -5.26 3.39 -2.97
CA ASN A 63 -6.52 4.08 -2.73
C ASN A 63 -7.38 3.36 -1.67
N HIS A 64 -8.57 3.90 -1.38
CA HIS A 64 -9.51 3.40 -0.35
C HIS A 64 -10.13 2.02 -0.61
N HIS A 65 -9.88 1.42 -1.77
CA HIS A 65 -10.24 0.04 -2.09
C HIS A 65 -9.06 -0.93 -1.98
N GLY A 66 -7.89 -0.46 -1.54
CA GLY A 66 -6.68 -1.28 -1.53
C GLY A 66 -6.03 -1.42 -2.92
N HIS A 67 -6.54 -0.70 -3.92
CA HIS A 67 -6.02 -0.74 -5.29
C HIS A 67 -4.88 0.27 -5.49
N SER A 68 -3.95 -0.07 -6.38
CA SER A 68 -2.88 0.86 -6.74
C SER A 68 -3.39 2.07 -7.50
N ILE A 69 -2.90 3.25 -7.10
CA ILE A 69 -3.21 4.54 -7.71
C ILE A 69 -1.89 5.25 -8.07
N LEU A 70 -1.79 5.75 -9.30
CA LEU A 70 -0.66 6.59 -9.68
C LEU A 70 -0.79 7.94 -8.98
N LEU A 71 0.29 8.37 -8.33
CA LEU A 71 0.40 9.64 -7.62
C LEU A 71 1.33 10.63 -8.36
N GLY A 72 1.95 10.19 -9.45
CA GLY A 72 2.71 10.99 -10.41
C GLY A 72 3.86 10.16 -10.97
N CYS A 73 4.63 10.70 -11.89
CA CYS A 73 5.69 9.92 -12.53
C CYS A 73 6.76 10.78 -13.17
N GLY A 74 7.93 10.18 -13.40
CA GLY A 74 8.98 10.78 -14.19
C GLY A 74 9.54 9.85 -15.27
N LEU A 75 10.31 10.46 -16.18
CA LEU A 75 11.24 9.80 -17.07
C LEU A 75 12.63 10.34 -16.74
N LEU A 76 13.59 9.46 -16.48
CA LEU A 76 14.95 9.84 -16.13
C LEU A 76 15.90 9.50 -17.27
N SER A 77 17.03 10.21 -17.40
CA SER A 77 18.10 9.83 -18.32
C SER A 77 19.06 8.82 -17.70
N SER A 78 19.11 8.73 -16.37
CA SER A 78 20.02 7.85 -15.64
C SER A 78 19.47 7.50 -14.25
N GLU A 79 19.89 6.33 -13.73
CA GLU A 79 19.55 5.84 -12.39
C GLU A 79 20.68 6.16 -11.38
N ASP A 80 21.07 7.43 -11.32
CA ASP A 80 22.07 7.92 -10.36
C ASP A 80 21.45 8.79 -9.26
N THR A 81 22.22 9.04 -8.20
CA THR A 81 21.74 9.80 -7.03
C THR A 81 21.24 11.18 -7.42
N VAL A 82 21.93 11.88 -8.34
CA VAL A 82 21.60 13.26 -8.71
C VAL A 82 20.26 13.31 -9.43
N SER A 83 20.03 12.37 -10.35
CA SER A 83 18.76 12.22 -11.06
C SER A 83 17.60 11.89 -10.12
N PHE A 84 17.82 11.02 -9.13
CA PHE A 84 16.80 10.72 -8.12
C PHE A 84 16.54 11.87 -7.16
N VAL A 85 17.58 12.60 -6.72
CA VAL A 85 17.41 13.82 -5.90
C VAL A 85 16.53 14.81 -6.64
N TRP A 86 16.87 15.12 -7.91
CA TRP A 86 16.06 16.03 -8.72
C TRP A 86 14.61 15.58 -8.84
N LEU A 87 14.38 14.28 -9.06
CA LEU A 87 13.03 13.74 -9.21
C LEU A 87 12.23 13.83 -7.90
N PHE A 88 12.84 13.47 -6.78
CA PHE A 88 12.21 13.53 -5.46
C PHE A 88 11.96 14.96 -5.00
N GLU A 89 12.83 15.91 -5.32
CA GLU A 89 12.57 17.33 -5.07
C GLU A 89 11.42 17.87 -5.93
N SER A 90 11.36 17.45 -7.20
CA SER A 90 10.27 17.81 -8.13
C SER A 90 8.93 17.27 -7.65
N TRP A 91 8.92 16.02 -7.17
CA TRP A 91 7.80 15.43 -6.47
C TRP A 91 7.38 16.25 -5.25
N LEU A 92 8.34 16.56 -4.37
CA LEU A 92 8.09 17.25 -3.12
C LEU A 92 7.49 18.64 -3.37
N ARG A 93 8.00 19.40 -4.35
CA ARG A 93 7.42 20.67 -4.78
C ARG A 93 5.99 20.50 -5.31
N CYS A 94 5.76 19.51 -6.15
CA CYS A 94 4.44 19.22 -6.72
C CYS A 94 3.38 18.89 -5.66
N MET A 95 3.80 18.21 -4.59
CA MET A 95 2.94 17.74 -3.49
C MET A 95 2.91 18.70 -2.29
N GLY A 96 3.21 19.98 -2.51
CA GLY A 96 3.08 21.02 -1.48
C GLY A 96 4.07 20.86 -0.33
N HIS A 97 5.28 20.36 -0.62
CA HIS A 97 6.34 20.08 0.34
C HIS A 97 5.97 19.07 1.43
N LYS A 98 5.01 18.18 1.15
CA LYS A 98 4.65 17.07 2.03
C LYS A 98 5.36 15.78 1.58
N ALA A 99 6.33 15.34 2.37
CA ALA A 99 6.99 14.06 2.16
C ALA A 99 6.07 12.89 2.57
N PRO A 100 6.22 11.70 1.95
CA PRO A 100 5.50 10.51 2.40
C PRO A 100 5.99 10.07 3.80
N ASN A 101 5.14 9.39 4.56
CA ASN A 101 5.55 8.81 5.85
C ASN A 101 6.42 7.56 5.64
N GLY A 102 6.15 6.80 4.57
CA GLY A 102 6.92 5.63 4.17
C GLY A 102 7.12 5.57 2.67
N ILE A 103 8.31 5.17 2.23
CA ILE A 103 8.63 4.90 0.83
C ILE A 103 9.17 3.48 0.68
N ILE A 104 8.68 2.75 -0.32
CA ILE A 104 9.13 1.41 -0.68
C ILE A 104 9.83 1.49 -2.02
N THR A 105 11.09 1.02 -2.08
CA THR A 105 11.86 0.99 -3.34
C THR A 105 12.52 -0.35 -3.58
N ASP A 106 13.07 -0.54 -4.77
CA ASP A 106 14.05 -1.59 -5.02
C ASP A 106 15.34 -1.36 -4.21
N GLN A 107 16.21 -2.37 -4.15
CA GLN A 107 17.51 -2.27 -3.48
C GLN A 107 18.51 -1.52 -4.37
N CYS A 108 18.42 -0.18 -4.39
CA CYS A 108 19.28 0.71 -5.15
C CYS A 108 19.97 1.75 -4.26
N ARG A 109 21.30 1.80 -4.28
CA ARG A 109 22.10 2.76 -3.48
C ARG A 109 21.82 4.21 -3.86
N ALA A 110 21.59 4.48 -5.14
CA ALA A 110 21.27 5.83 -5.62
C ALA A 110 19.96 6.34 -5.02
N MET A 111 18.93 5.49 -4.95
CA MET A 111 17.66 5.82 -4.30
C MET A 111 17.83 6.02 -2.79
N VAL A 112 18.62 5.19 -2.10
CA VAL A 112 18.90 5.37 -0.65
C VAL A 112 19.47 6.75 -0.37
N ASN A 113 20.48 7.15 -1.13
CA ASN A 113 21.13 8.43 -0.95
C ASN A 113 20.16 9.59 -1.20
N ALA A 114 19.38 9.51 -2.29
CA ALA A 114 18.41 10.53 -2.64
C ALA A 114 17.25 10.62 -1.61
N ILE A 115 16.77 9.50 -1.08
CA ILE A 115 15.78 9.48 0.00
C ILE A 115 16.34 10.12 1.27
N ALA A 116 17.58 9.77 1.65
CA ALA A 116 18.20 10.36 2.85
C ALA A 116 18.39 11.87 2.73
N GLU A 117 18.62 12.38 1.53
CA GLU A 117 18.79 13.80 1.25
C GLU A 117 17.47 14.56 1.21
N VAL A 118 16.49 14.07 0.43
CA VAL A 118 15.23 14.80 0.16
C VAL A 118 14.14 14.48 1.19
N PHE A 119 14.13 13.27 1.74
CA PHE A 119 13.11 12.74 2.63
C PHE A 119 13.70 12.21 3.96
N PRO A 120 14.44 13.02 4.73
CA PRO A 120 15.23 12.54 5.88
C PRO A 120 14.39 11.89 6.99
N ASN A 121 13.09 12.22 7.07
CA ASN A 121 12.16 11.68 8.08
C ASN A 121 11.26 10.56 7.55
N THR A 122 11.34 10.22 6.26
CA THR A 122 10.53 9.17 5.65
C THR A 122 11.14 7.82 5.94
N ARG A 123 10.31 6.86 6.38
CA ARG A 123 10.75 5.48 6.57
C ARG A 123 11.01 4.82 5.24
N HIS A 124 12.16 4.16 5.10
CA HIS A 124 12.52 3.45 3.88
C HIS A 124 12.38 1.94 4.04
N GLY A 125 11.51 1.35 3.23
CA GLY A 125 11.36 -0.10 3.10
C GLY A 125 11.91 -0.60 1.76
N TRP A 126 12.49 -1.79 1.75
CA TRP A 126 12.80 -2.50 0.52
C TRP A 126 11.59 -3.29 0.03
N CYS A 127 11.41 -3.27 -1.27
CA CYS A 127 10.39 -4.07 -1.94
C CYS A 127 10.70 -5.56 -1.79
N LEU A 128 9.89 -6.24 -0.98
CA LEU A 128 10.06 -7.67 -0.68
C LEU A 128 10.09 -8.52 -1.96
N TRP A 129 9.31 -8.19 -2.99
CA TRP A 129 9.32 -8.97 -4.23
C TRP A 129 10.57 -8.82 -5.05
N HIS A 130 11.20 -7.63 -5.10
CA HIS A 130 12.50 -7.53 -5.78
C HIS A 130 13.55 -8.38 -5.06
N ILE A 131 13.47 -8.49 -3.73
CA ILE A 131 14.31 -9.41 -2.95
C ILE A 131 13.99 -10.87 -3.32
N MET A 132 12.72 -11.26 -3.29
CA MET A 132 12.31 -12.64 -3.61
C MET A 132 12.60 -13.01 -5.08
N LYS A 133 12.54 -12.06 -6.01
CA LYS A 133 12.86 -12.22 -7.44
C LYS A 133 14.34 -12.46 -7.69
N LYS A 134 15.22 -11.96 -6.82
CA LYS A 134 16.67 -12.23 -6.89
C LYS A 134 17.04 -13.64 -6.42
N LEU A 135 16.16 -14.33 -5.68
CA LEU A 135 16.46 -15.68 -5.15
C LEU A 135 16.82 -16.70 -6.26
N PRO A 136 16.06 -16.86 -7.36
CA PRO A 136 16.46 -17.73 -8.44
C PRO A 136 17.87 -17.42 -8.97
N GLU A 137 18.19 -16.16 -9.24
CA GLU A 137 19.49 -15.74 -9.79
C GLU A 137 20.64 -16.05 -8.83
N LYS A 138 20.43 -15.84 -7.53
CA LYS A 138 21.45 -16.08 -6.49
C LYS A 138 21.66 -17.57 -6.20
N PHE A 139 20.67 -18.42 -6.44
CA PHE A 139 20.68 -19.83 -6.05
C PHE A 139 20.51 -20.84 -7.20
N GLN A 140 20.51 -20.40 -8.47
CA GLN A 140 20.32 -21.27 -9.63
C GLN A 140 21.30 -22.46 -9.69
N GLY A 141 22.49 -22.32 -9.09
CA GLY A 141 23.51 -23.38 -9.01
C GLY A 141 23.38 -24.34 -7.82
N PHE A 142 22.45 -24.10 -6.90
CA PHE A 142 22.29 -24.92 -5.69
C PHE A 142 21.36 -26.10 -5.96
N LYS A 143 21.83 -27.32 -5.68
CA LYS A 143 21.04 -28.55 -5.86
C LYS A 143 19.76 -28.58 -5.01
N ASN A 144 19.76 -27.86 -3.89
CA ASN A 144 18.65 -27.75 -2.94
C ASN A 144 17.87 -26.41 -3.06
N TYR A 145 17.97 -25.69 -4.19
CA TYR A 145 17.30 -24.40 -4.39
C TYR A 145 15.80 -24.40 -4.03
N VAL A 146 15.07 -25.46 -4.42
CA VAL A 146 13.63 -25.55 -4.13
C VAL A 146 13.36 -25.54 -2.63
N ALA A 147 14.17 -26.26 -1.84
CA ALA A 147 14.06 -26.28 -0.40
C ALA A 147 14.44 -24.93 0.21
N ILE A 148 15.57 -24.35 -0.22
CA ILE A 148 16.02 -23.01 0.22
C ILE A 148 14.92 -21.98 -0.01
N LYS A 149 14.35 -21.95 -1.22
CA LYS A 149 13.27 -21.02 -1.56
C LYS A 149 12.06 -21.24 -0.65
N SER A 150 11.65 -22.48 -0.43
CA SER A 150 10.51 -22.80 0.45
C SER A 150 10.74 -22.30 1.87
N ASP A 151 11.91 -22.59 2.45
CA ASP A 151 12.24 -22.23 3.82
C ASP A 151 12.37 -20.71 4.00
N ILE A 152 12.90 -19.99 2.99
CA ILE A 152 12.90 -18.51 3.00
C ILE A 152 11.48 -17.96 2.93
N HIS A 153 10.64 -18.50 2.05
CA HIS A 153 9.24 -18.09 1.95
C HIS A 153 8.51 -18.29 3.29
N ALA A 154 8.63 -19.47 3.89
CA ALA A 154 8.06 -19.74 5.20
C ALA A 154 8.60 -18.75 6.24
N LEU A 155 9.92 -18.58 6.34
CA LEU A 155 10.51 -17.67 7.32
C LEU A 155 10.01 -16.23 7.18
N VAL A 156 9.98 -15.68 5.97
CA VAL A 156 9.64 -14.27 5.73
C VAL A 156 8.14 -14.00 5.88
N TYR A 157 7.29 -14.87 5.32
CA TYR A 157 5.84 -14.65 5.33
C TYR A 157 5.18 -15.14 6.62
N ASP A 158 5.75 -16.15 7.29
CA ASP A 158 5.21 -16.72 8.51
C ASP A 158 5.86 -16.22 9.80
N CYS A 159 6.96 -15.44 9.77
CA CYS A 159 7.48 -14.88 11.02
C CYS A 159 6.44 -13.99 11.73
N GLY A 160 6.16 -14.35 12.98
CA GLY A 160 5.24 -13.62 13.85
C GLY A 160 5.93 -12.46 14.55
N SER A 161 7.20 -12.66 14.92
CA SER A 161 8.00 -11.71 15.67
C SER A 161 9.44 -11.61 15.15
N PRO A 162 10.17 -10.54 15.53
CA PRO A 162 11.61 -10.46 15.35
C PRO A 162 12.35 -11.68 15.89
N TRP A 163 11.95 -12.19 17.07
CA TRP A 163 12.57 -13.35 17.71
C TRP A 163 12.43 -14.62 16.87
N ASP A 164 11.25 -14.88 16.31
CA ASP A 164 11.03 -16.03 15.42
C ASP A 164 11.88 -15.92 14.16
N PHE A 165 12.03 -14.70 13.63
CA PHE A 165 12.86 -14.46 12.46
C PHE A 165 14.34 -14.73 12.75
N GLU A 166 14.88 -14.24 13.87
CA GLU A 166 16.29 -14.45 14.22
C GLU A 166 16.62 -15.94 14.35
N ASN A 167 15.80 -16.71 15.08
CA ASN A 167 16.01 -18.15 15.23
C ASN A 167 15.82 -18.91 13.91
N GLY A 168 14.78 -18.57 13.16
CA GLY A 168 14.51 -19.22 11.88
C GLY A 168 15.56 -18.89 10.82
N TRP A 169 16.15 -17.70 10.86
CA TRP A 169 17.24 -17.29 9.98
C TRP A 169 18.51 -18.08 10.27
N GLU A 170 18.89 -18.24 11.54
CA GLU A 170 20.04 -19.07 11.93
C GLU A 170 19.87 -20.54 11.50
N GLN A 171 18.67 -21.10 11.70
CA GLN A 171 18.34 -22.45 11.25
C GLN A 171 18.41 -22.57 9.72
N LEU A 172 17.89 -21.59 8.98
CA LEU A 172 17.93 -21.56 7.53
C LEU A 172 19.37 -21.56 7.01
N LEU A 173 20.25 -20.75 7.61
CA LEU A 173 21.67 -20.70 7.25
C LEU A 173 22.34 -22.06 7.49
N THR A 174 22.11 -22.66 8.67
CA THR A 174 22.70 -23.94 9.06
C THR A 174 22.22 -25.11 8.20
N ASN A 175 20.92 -25.20 7.94
CA ASN A 175 20.30 -26.31 7.20
C ASN A 175 20.72 -26.34 5.72
N HIS A 176 21.17 -25.21 5.20
CA HIS A 176 21.52 -25.06 3.79
C HIS A 176 23.00 -24.70 3.56
N ALA A 177 23.80 -24.67 4.61
CA ALA A 177 25.23 -24.29 4.58
C ALA A 177 25.46 -22.93 3.90
N LEU A 178 24.69 -21.92 4.31
CA LEU A 178 24.68 -20.57 3.72
C LEU A 178 25.40 -19.52 4.59
N GLU A 179 26.06 -19.92 5.68
CA GLU A 179 26.66 -19.01 6.67
C GLU A 179 27.72 -18.07 6.07
N GLY A 180 28.41 -18.51 5.01
CA GLY A 180 29.41 -17.71 4.29
C GLY A 180 28.88 -16.98 3.05
N ASN A 181 27.57 -16.89 2.85
CA ASN A 181 27.00 -16.25 1.68
C ASN A 181 26.89 -14.72 1.86
N ASP A 182 27.77 -13.98 1.19
CA ASP A 182 27.86 -12.51 1.28
C ASP A 182 26.52 -11.78 1.03
N TRP A 183 25.71 -12.30 0.11
CA TRP A 183 24.42 -11.70 -0.22
C TRP A 183 23.42 -11.87 0.92
N PHE A 184 23.39 -13.04 1.57
CA PHE A 184 22.60 -13.29 2.77
C PHE A 184 23.06 -12.44 3.95
N CYS A 185 24.37 -12.27 4.16
CA CYS A 185 24.90 -11.39 5.19
C CYS A 185 24.40 -9.96 5.01
N THR A 186 24.53 -9.43 3.80
CA THR A 186 24.02 -8.08 3.46
C THR A 186 22.51 -7.98 3.68
N LEU A 187 21.75 -8.98 3.24
CA LEU A 187 20.30 -9.00 3.37
C LEU A 187 19.86 -9.06 4.85
N TYR A 188 20.60 -9.78 5.69
CA TYR A 188 20.37 -9.85 7.13
C TYR A 188 20.66 -8.53 7.85
N GLU A 189 21.74 -7.84 7.48
CA GLU A 189 22.06 -6.51 8.02
C GLU A 189 20.93 -5.51 7.77
N GLU A 190 20.29 -5.61 6.60
CA GLU A 190 19.17 -4.76 6.20
C GLU A 190 17.79 -5.29 6.59
N ARG A 191 17.67 -6.37 7.37
CA ARG A 191 16.40 -7.05 7.69
C ARG A 191 15.27 -6.14 8.17
N ARG A 192 15.60 -5.07 8.89
CA ARG A 192 14.62 -4.09 9.39
C ARG A 192 13.93 -3.29 8.29
N LYS A 193 14.48 -3.26 7.08
CA LYS A 193 13.91 -2.57 5.92
C LYS A 193 12.98 -3.45 5.10
N TRP A 194 13.01 -4.77 5.23
CA TRP A 194 12.34 -5.65 4.26
C TRP A 194 11.56 -6.81 4.86
N VAL A 195 11.92 -7.25 6.06
CA VAL A 195 11.25 -8.36 6.73
C VAL A 195 9.96 -7.83 7.37
N PRO A 196 8.79 -8.42 7.04
CA PRO A 196 7.50 -7.90 7.51
C PRO A 196 7.40 -7.71 9.01
N CYS A 197 7.89 -8.65 9.84
CA CYS A 197 7.76 -8.55 11.30
C CYS A 197 8.46 -7.32 11.91
N TYR A 198 9.46 -6.75 11.22
CA TYR A 198 10.13 -5.52 11.64
C TYR A 198 9.44 -4.24 11.14
N LEU A 199 8.60 -4.35 10.12
CA LEU A 199 7.90 -3.21 9.50
C LEU A 199 6.48 -3.00 10.05
N ARG A 200 5.91 -4.02 10.69
CA ARG A 200 4.49 -4.04 11.13
C ARG A 200 4.11 -2.98 12.17
N SER A 201 5.08 -2.38 12.88
CA SER A 201 4.81 -1.32 13.86
C SER A 201 4.32 -0.02 13.23
N ASP A 202 4.52 0.17 11.94
CA ASP A 202 4.16 1.37 11.21
C ASP A 202 3.08 1.08 10.18
N PHE A 203 2.29 2.10 9.83
CA PHE A 203 1.31 2.01 8.77
C PHE A 203 1.99 1.98 7.40
N TRP A 204 1.70 0.93 6.63
CA TRP A 204 2.19 0.72 5.26
C TRP A 204 1.07 0.52 4.24
N ALA A 205 -0.20 0.76 4.62
CA ALA A 205 -1.37 0.52 3.76
C ALA A 205 -1.40 -0.90 3.13
N GLY A 206 -0.78 -1.89 3.78
CA GLY A 206 -0.65 -3.26 3.27
C GLY A 206 0.46 -3.49 2.23
N MET A 207 1.36 -2.52 1.98
CA MET A 207 2.24 -2.53 0.81
C MET A 207 3.48 -3.43 0.87
N SER A 208 3.80 -4.12 1.98
CA SER A 208 5.01 -4.96 2.06
C SER A 208 4.76 -6.47 2.21
N THR A 209 3.54 -6.93 2.50
CA THR A 209 3.32 -8.29 3.02
C THR A 209 2.87 -9.34 2.02
N THR A 210 2.20 -8.98 0.92
CA THR A 210 1.66 -9.96 -0.03
C THR A 210 1.24 -9.22 -1.32
N GLN A 211 1.68 -9.73 -2.48
CA GLN A 211 1.13 -9.44 -3.81
C GLN A 211 1.15 -7.99 -4.37
N ARG A 212 1.56 -6.95 -3.64
CA ARG A 212 1.44 -5.56 -4.14
C ARG A 212 2.67 -4.94 -4.80
N SER A 213 3.84 -5.53 -4.70
CA SER A 213 4.96 -5.15 -5.56
C SER A 213 4.75 -5.52 -7.04
N GLU A 214 3.94 -6.54 -7.31
CA GLU A 214 3.48 -6.87 -8.67
C GLU A 214 2.55 -5.79 -9.23
N SER A 215 1.96 -4.97 -8.36
CA SER A 215 0.93 -4.02 -8.76
C SER A 215 1.46 -2.84 -9.55
N MET A 216 2.76 -2.49 -9.42
CA MET A 216 3.40 -1.48 -10.26
C MET A 216 3.48 -1.96 -11.70
N ASN A 217 3.95 -3.20 -11.91
CA ASN A 217 3.98 -3.82 -13.23
C ASN A 217 2.56 -4.00 -13.78
N ALA A 218 1.61 -4.46 -12.94
CA ALA A 218 0.21 -4.63 -13.31
C ALA A 218 -0.56 -3.31 -13.52
N PHE A 219 0.00 -2.15 -13.12
CA PHE A 219 -0.66 -0.86 -13.35
C PHE A 219 -0.69 -0.52 -14.83
N PHE A 220 0.46 -0.67 -15.50
CA PHE A 220 0.65 -0.36 -16.92
C PHE A 220 0.71 -1.59 -17.82
N ASP A 221 0.58 -2.81 -17.25
CA ASP A 221 0.60 -4.06 -18.01
C ASP A 221 -0.45 -4.04 -19.14
N GLY A 222 -0.03 -4.48 -20.32
CA GLY A 222 -0.83 -4.41 -21.55
C GLY A 222 -0.92 -3.03 -22.23
N PHE A 223 -0.44 -1.95 -21.60
CA PHE A 223 -0.43 -0.60 -22.20
C PHE A 223 0.94 -0.19 -22.75
N ILE A 224 2.01 -0.45 -21.98
CA ILE A 224 3.36 0.05 -22.28
C ILE A 224 4.35 -1.13 -22.26
N ASN A 225 5.28 -1.15 -23.21
CA ASN A 225 6.37 -2.13 -23.27
C ASN A 225 7.67 -1.49 -23.81
N SER A 226 8.79 -2.22 -23.81
CA SER A 226 10.10 -1.72 -24.25
C SER A 226 10.15 -1.21 -25.69
N SER A 227 9.23 -1.67 -26.56
CA SER A 227 9.14 -1.20 -27.95
C SER A 227 8.32 0.09 -28.12
N THR A 228 7.69 0.58 -27.04
CA THR A 228 6.81 1.75 -27.07
C THR A 228 7.61 3.03 -27.26
N THR A 229 7.32 3.77 -28.34
CA THR A 229 7.92 5.09 -28.58
C THR A 229 7.38 6.14 -27.60
N LEU A 230 8.10 7.25 -27.37
CA LEU A 230 7.63 8.34 -26.50
C LEU A 230 6.26 8.90 -26.91
N GLN A 231 5.99 8.99 -28.22
CA GLN A 231 4.69 9.45 -28.70
C GLN A 231 3.57 8.47 -28.33
N GLN A 232 3.79 7.16 -28.54
CA GLN A 232 2.84 6.13 -28.15
C GLN A 232 2.70 6.04 -26.63
N PHE A 233 3.79 6.25 -25.89
CA PHE A 233 3.81 6.24 -24.44
C PHE A 233 2.80 7.24 -23.87
N VAL A 234 2.77 8.49 -24.35
CA VAL A 234 1.82 9.50 -23.86
C VAL A 234 0.37 9.05 -24.05
N VAL A 235 0.05 8.47 -25.22
CA VAL A 235 -1.30 7.98 -25.52
C VAL A 235 -1.66 6.78 -24.65
N GLN A 236 -0.74 5.82 -24.48
CA GLN A 236 -1.00 4.62 -23.70
C GLN A 236 -1.05 4.88 -22.19
N PHE A 237 -0.23 5.82 -21.72
CA PHE A 237 -0.28 6.34 -20.36
C PHE A 237 -1.66 6.94 -20.03
N ASP A 238 -2.17 7.80 -20.91
CA ASP A 238 -3.51 8.40 -20.78
C ASP A 238 -4.62 7.33 -20.78
N ASN A 239 -4.50 6.33 -21.67
CA ASN A 239 -5.42 5.19 -21.70
C ASN A 239 -5.39 4.37 -20.40
N ALA A 240 -4.20 4.11 -19.85
CA ALA A 240 -4.04 3.35 -18.60
C ALA A 240 -4.69 4.10 -17.43
N LEU A 241 -4.42 5.40 -17.29
CA LEU A 241 -5.04 6.25 -16.28
C LEU A 241 -6.56 6.28 -16.41
N ARG A 242 -7.10 6.34 -17.63
CA ARG A 242 -8.53 6.27 -17.89
C ARG A 242 -9.14 4.97 -17.40
N VAL A 243 -8.56 3.83 -17.77
CA VAL A 243 -9.08 2.51 -17.39
C VAL A 243 -9.07 2.35 -15.87
N LYS A 244 -7.99 2.78 -15.20
CA LYS A 244 -7.89 2.70 -13.73
C LYS A 244 -8.90 3.60 -13.04
N ALA A 245 -9.05 4.85 -13.49
CA ALA A 245 -10.07 5.76 -12.96
C ALA A 245 -11.49 5.25 -13.17
N GLN A 246 -11.80 4.70 -14.36
CA GLN A 246 -13.12 4.10 -14.64
C GLN A 246 -13.40 2.89 -13.74
N LYS A 247 -12.39 2.04 -13.51
CA LYS A 247 -12.51 0.90 -12.60
C LYS A 247 -12.78 1.37 -11.17
N GLU A 248 -12.08 2.40 -10.70
CA GLU A 248 -12.30 3.02 -9.38
C GLU A 248 -13.75 3.52 -9.24
N ILE A 249 -14.25 4.29 -10.21
CA ILE A 249 -15.64 4.77 -10.21
C ILE A 249 -16.65 3.62 -10.18
N GLN A 250 -16.35 2.52 -10.88
CA GLN A 250 -17.22 1.35 -10.90
C GLN A 250 -17.28 0.65 -9.54
N VAL A 251 -16.14 0.51 -8.84
CA VAL A 251 -16.10 -0.12 -7.51
C VAL A 251 -16.64 0.80 -6.42
N ASP A 252 -16.47 2.13 -6.54
CA ASP A 252 -17.14 3.13 -5.71
C ASP A 252 -18.67 2.97 -5.81
N PHE A 253 -19.18 2.95 -7.04
CA PHE A 253 -20.61 2.82 -7.30
C PHE A 253 -21.15 1.50 -6.73
N SER A 254 -20.44 0.38 -6.93
CA SER A 254 -20.83 -0.91 -6.36
C SER A 254 -20.83 -0.87 -4.83
N SER A 255 -19.77 -0.34 -4.22
CA SER A 255 -19.62 -0.27 -2.75
C SER A 255 -20.76 0.49 -2.06
N LEU A 256 -21.27 1.53 -2.73
CA LEU A 256 -22.35 2.39 -2.22
C LEU A 256 -23.76 1.85 -2.52
N ASN A 257 -23.96 1.16 -3.64
CA ASN A 257 -25.30 0.79 -4.11
C ASN A 257 -25.65 -0.68 -3.91
N THR A 258 -24.66 -1.53 -3.59
CA THR A 258 -24.90 -2.94 -3.27
C THR A 258 -24.28 -3.30 -1.93
N THR A 259 -24.66 -4.47 -1.41
CA THR A 259 -24.24 -4.94 -0.10
C THR A 259 -23.69 -6.34 -0.24
N ILE A 260 -22.47 -6.56 0.25
CA ILE A 260 -21.88 -7.91 0.40
C ILE A 260 -22.51 -8.55 1.63
N GLY A 261 -22.95 -9.81 1.55
CA GLY A 261 -23.53 -10.51 2.71
C GLY A 261 -22.52 -10.66 3.85
N TYR A 262 -22.94 -10.42 5.09
CA TYR A 262 -22.12 -10.75 6.26
C TYR A 262 -22.14 -12.27 6.51
N GLY A 263 -21.01 -12.82 6.95
CA GLY A 263 -20.85 -14.24 7.26
C GLY A 263 -21.32 -14.60 8.66
N SER A 264 -21.47 -13.63 9.56
CA SER A 264 -21.87 -13.83 10.95
C SER A 264 -22.93 -12.81 11.41
N GLN A 265 -23.62 -13.11 12.52
CA GLN A 265 -24.55 -12.16 13.16
C GLN A 265 -23.83 -11.13 14.05
N SER A 266 -22.52 -10.93 13.88
CA SER A 266 -21.75 -10.00 14.70
C SER A 266 -22.09 -8.54 14.38
N PRO A 267 -22.45 -7.71 15.38
CA PRO A 267 -22.69 -6.29 15.14
C PRO A 267 -21.41 -5.54 14.70
N ILE A 268 -20.22 -6.00 15.11
CA ILE A 268 -18.93 -5.46 14.63
C ILE A 268 -18.75 -5.72 13.12
N GLU A 269 -19.06 -6.92 12.64
CA GLU A 269 -18.97 -7.22 11.20
C GLU A 269 -19.92 -6.31 10.41
N ARG A 270 -21.14 -6.11 10.92
CA ARG A 270 -22.11 -5.19 10.32
C ARG A 270 -21.63 -3.73 10.33
N GLN A 271 -20.96 -3.29 11.39
CA GLN A 271 -20.37 -1.95 11.46
C GLN A 271 -19.40 -1.73 10.29
N PHE A 272 -18.43 -2.64 10.10
CA PHE A 272 -17.49 -2.55 8.98
C PHE A 272 -18.18 -2.67 7.62
N GLN A 273 -19.20 -3.52 7.46
CA GLN A 273 -19.97 -3.62 6.21
C GLN A 273 -20.61 -2.28 5.78
N LEU A 274 -21.10 -1.51 6.76
CA LEU A 274 -21.73 -0.22 6.51
C LEU A 274 -20.71 0.87 6.20
N GLU A 275 -19.52 0.79 6.78
CA GLU A 275 -18.52 1.86 6.74
C GLU A 275 -17.45 1.64 5.67
N TYR A 276 -16.98 0.41 5.45
CA TYR A 276 -15.87 0.12 4.54
C TYR A 276 -16.31 -0.11 3.10
N THR A 277 -15.39 0.13 2.18
CA THR A 277 -15.47 -0.35 0.79
C THR A 277 -15.60 -1.87 0.78
N HIS A 278 -16.15 -2.41 -0.31
CA HIS A 278 -16.36 -3.85 -0.46
C HIS A 278 -15.07 -4.65 -0.29
N GLU A 279 -13.99 -4.24 -0.95
CA GLU A 279 -12.70 -4.91 -0.91
C GLU A 279 -12.10 -4.92 0.51
N GLU A 280 -12.14 -3.79 1.21
CA GLU A 280 -11.61 -3.69 2.57
C GLU A 280 -12.51 -4.44 3.58
N PHE A 281 -13.82 -4.50 3.33
CA PHE A 281 -14.73 -5.31 4.12
C PHE A 281 -14.46 -6.82 3.94
N GLU A 282 -14.16 -7.29 2.72
CA GLU A 282 -13.79 -8.70 2.50
C GLU A 282 -12.50 -9.09 3.24
N GLU A 283 -11.53 -8.18 3.38
CA GLU A 283 -10.35 -8.38 4.25
C GLU A 283 -10.79 -8.54 5.72
N VAL A 284 -11.69 -7.70 6.22
CA VAL A 284 -12.27 -7.84 7.57
C VAL A 284 -13.00 -9.19 7.72
N GLN A 285 -13.80 -9.61 6.73
CA GLN A 285 -14.50 -10.89 6.77
C GLN A 285 -13.55 -12.08 6.85
N THR A 286 -12.42 -12.00 6.14
CA THR A 286 -11.36 -13.00 6.21
C THR A 286 -10.82 -13.15 7.63
N GLU A 287 -10.64 -12.04 8.36
CA GLU A 287 -10.27 -12.06 9.78
C GLU A 287 -11.37 -12.64 10.67
N PHE A 288 -12.65 -12.32 10.41
CA PHE A 288 -13.79 -12.91 11.12
C PHE A 288 -13.88 -14.43 10.97
N TRP A 289 -13.70 -14.95 9.75
CA TRP A 289 -13.69 -16.39 9.51
C TRP A 289 -12.47 -17.04 10.15
N SER A 290 -11.29 -16.45 9.95
CA SER A 290 -10.05 -16.99 10.50
C SER A 290 -9.99 -17.01 12.03
N ARG A 291 -10.83 -16.20 12.69
CA ARG A 291 -11.03 -16.24 14.14
C ARG A 291 -11.44 -17.62 14.65
N MET A 292 -12.13 -18.45 13.85
CA MET A 292 -12.52 -19.80 14.26
C MET A 292 -11.33 -20.71 14.60
N ASN A 293 -10.15 -20.37 14.09
CA ASN A 293 -8.89 -21.08 14.34
C ASN A 293 -8.11 -20.49 15.54
N CYS A 294 -8.70 -19.53 16.26
CA CYS A 294 -8.07 -18.84 17.38
C CYS A 294 -8.72 -19.22 18.71
N PHE A 295 -7.90 -19.45 19.74
CA PHE A 295 -8.35 -19.92 21.04
C PHE A 295 -7.63 -19.16 22.16
N ILE A 296 -8.40 -18.61 23.11
CA ILE A 296 -7.84 -18.00 24.32
C ILE A 296 -7.28 -19.12 25.22
N LYS A 297 -6.01 -19.02 25.59
CA LYS A 297 -5.32 -19.99 26.45
C LYS A 297 -5.10 -19.48 27.86
N ASN A 298 -4.91 -18.17 28.01
CA ASN A 298 -4.76 -17.54 29.30
C ASN A 298 -5.36 -16.13 29.26
N THR A 299 -5.86 -15.69 30.41
CA THR A 299 -6.37 -14.34 30.62
C THR A 299 -5.86 -13.84 31.95
N LEU A 300 -5.13 -12.72 31.91
CA LEU A 300 -4.70 -11.97 33.08
C LEU A 300 -5.53 -10.69 33.12
N LYS A 301 -6.38 -10.55 34.14
CA LYS A 301 -7.16 -9.33 34.34
C LYS A 301 -6.50 -8.49 35.43
N ASP A 302 -6.08 -7.29 35.07
CA ASP A 302 -5.63 -6.25 36.01
C ASP A 302 -6.66 -5.10 36.03
N ASN A 303 -6.56 -4.20 37.00
CA ASN A 303 -7.49 -3.08 37.17
C ASN A 303 -7.48 -2.10 35.98
N PHE A 304 -6.41 -2.07 35.19
CA PHE A 304 -6.22 -1.13 34.10
C PHE A 304 -6.20 -1.79 32.71
N LEU A 305 -5.77 -3.05 32.63
CA LEU A 305 -5.54 -3.74 31.37
C LEU A 305 -5.78 -5.24 31.52
N ASN A 306 -6.50 -5.82 30.57
CA ASN A 306 -6.67 -7.26 30.45
C ASN A 306 -5.73 -7.78 29.36
N THR A 307 -4.92 -8.79 29.68
CA THR A 307 -4.00 -9.43 28.73
C THR A 307 -4.47 -10.84 28.42
N TYR A 308 -4.60 -11.15 27.13
CA TYR A 308 -5.03 -12.44 26.62
C TYR A 308 -3.90 -13.09 25.84
N SER A 309 -3.61 -14.36 26.14
CA SER A 309 -2.73 -15.20 25.33
C SER A 309 -3.58 -16.04 24.39
N ILE A 310 -3.42 -15.83 23.08
CA ILE A 310 -4.24 -16.46 22.04
C ILE A 310 -3.38 -17.43 21.26
N LYS A 311 -3.83 -18.68 21.16
CA LYS A 311 -3.29 -19.67 20.23
C LYS A 311 -4.03 -19.58 18.91
N GLU A 312 -3.32 -19.39 17.81
CA GLU A 312 -3.83 -19.54 16.44
C GLU A 312 -3.32 -20.86 15.86
N GLU A 313 -4.25 -21.69 15.39
CA GLU A 313 -3.95 -22.92 14.67
C GLU A 313 -3.80 -22.60 13.18
N ARG A 314 -2.61 -22.86 12.61
CA ARG A 314 -2.35 -22.72 11.18
C ARG A 314 -1.97 -24.05 10.56
N MET A 315 -2.62 -24.35 9.44
CA MET A 315 -2.28 -25.50 8.60
C MET A 315 -1.28 -25.05 7.53
N PHE A 316 -0.06 -25.58 7.57
CA PHE A 316 0.95 -25.38 6.53
C PHE A 316 1.49 -26.75 6.10
N GLU A 317 1.38 -27.06 4.81
CA GLU A 317 1.82 -28.35 4.22
C GLU A 317 1.32 -29.60 4.99
N GLY A 318 0.10 -29.54 5.52
CA GLY A 318 -0.50 -30.65 6.28
C GLY A 318 -0.02 -30.79 7.73
N LYS A 319 0.81 -29.87 8.22
CA LYS A 319 1.21 -29.77 9.63
C LYS A 319 0.49 -28.61 10.30
N CYS A 320 -0.05 -28.85 11.49
CA CYS A 320 -0.58 -27.79 12.35
C CYS A 320 0.57 -27.21 13.18
N ALA A 321 0.91 -25.95 12.96
CA ALA A 321 1.87 -25.23 13.78
C ALA A 321 1.12 -24.17 14.60
N ASP A 322 1.19 -24.32 15.92
CA ASP A 322 0.58 -23.38 16.85
C ASP A 322 1.40 -22.10 16.90
N LYS A 323 0.74 -20.95 16.73
CA LYS A 323 1.33 -19.63 17.01
C LYS A 323 0.62 -18.97 18.16
N PHE A 324 1.39 -18.24 18.96
CA PHE A 324 0.88 -17.53 20.12
C PHE A 324 0.98 -16.03 19.92
N TYR A 325 -0.11 -15.34 20.22
CA TYR A 325 -0.23 -13.90 20.15
C TYR A 325 -0.69 -13.37 21.50
N THR A 326 -0.24 -12.16 21.83
CA THR A 326 -0.68 -11.45 23.03
C THR A 326 -1.59 -10.31 22.60
N VAL A 327 -2.76 -10.23 23.21
CA VAL A 327 -3.69 -9.13 23.02
C VAL A 327 -3.90 -8.43 24.35
N GLU A 328 -3.60 -7.15 24.36
CA GLU A 328 -3.93 -6.25 25.46
C GLU A 328 -5.27 -5.59 25.18
N PHE A 329 -6.10 -5.43 26.20
CA PHE A 329 -7.42 -4.82 26.10
C PHE A 329 -7.66 -3.90 27.30
N ASP A 330 -8.04 -2.67 27.02
CA ASP A 330 -8.42 -1.66 28.00
C ASP A 330 -9.96 -1.66 28.15
N PRO A 331 -10.51 -2.09 29.30
CA PRO A 331 -11.95 -2.18 29.53
C PRO A 331 -12.65 -0.83 29.69
N ILE A 332 -11.91 0.26 29.89
CA ILE A 332 -12.49 1.62 30.02
C ILE A 332 -12.70 2.22 28.63
N THR A 333 -11.70 2.09 27.75
CA THR A 333 -11.73 2.70 26.42
C THR A 333 -12.17 1.75 25.32
N ASN A 334 -12.32 0.45 25.62
CA ASN A 334 -12.49 -0.65 24.66
C ASN A 334 -11.36 -0.70 23.61
N ASN A 335 -10.18 -0.22 23.99
CA ASN A 335 -9.01 -0.28 23.13
C ASN A 335 -8.34 -1.65 23.24
N THR A 336 -7.64 -2.04 22.19
CA THR A 336 -6.93 -3.30 22.08
C THR A 336 -5.65 -3.07 21.28
N THR A 337 -4.60 -3.76 21.69
CA THR A 337 -3.32 -3.82 20.99
C THR A 337 -2.97 -5.29 20.84
N CYS A 338 -2.65 -5.73 19.63
CA CYS A 338 -2.30 -7.12 19.36
C CYS A 338 -0.84 -7.22 18.92
N SER A 339 -0.11 -8.20 19.43
CA SER A 339 1.28 -8.46 19.04
C SER A 339 1.44 -8.86 17.57
N CYS A 340 0.36 -9.18 16.85
CA CYS A 340 0.41 -9.42 15.41
C CYS A 340 0.58 -8.14 14.59
N LEU A 341 0.23 -6.97 15.17
CA LEU A 341 0.37 -5.64 14.59
C LEU A 341 -0.34 -5.43 13.23
N LEU A 342 -1.38 -6.22 12.92
CA LEU A 342 -2.10 -6.11 11.66
C LEU A 342 -2.81 -4.75 11.52
N PHE A 343 -3.35 -4.22 12.61
CA PHE A 343 -4.06 -2.94 12.59
C PHE A 343 -3.09 -1.78 12.35
N GLU A 344 -1.95 -1.79 13.03
CA GLU A 344 -0.88 -0.81 12.87
C GLU A 344 -0.35 -0.83 11.43
N PHE A 345 -0.15 -2.01 10.87
CA PHE A 345 0.40 -2.20 9.54
C PHE A 345 -0.57 -1.88 8.38
N ARG A 346 -1.81 -2.39 8.46
CA ARG A 346 -2.79 -2.36 7.37
C ARG A 346 -4.01 -1.47 7.68
N GLY A 347 -4.31 -1.25 8.95
CA GLY A 347 -5.53 -0.57 9.39
C GLY A 347 -6.76 -1.47 9.49
N ILE A 348 -6.56 -2.79 9.57
CA ILE A 348 -7.61 -3.80 9.66
C ILE A 348 -7.48 -4.53 10.98
N ILE A 349 -8.59 -4.70 11.70
CA ILE A 349 -8.61 -5.41 12.99
C ILE A 349 -8.35 -6.90 12.75
N CYS A 350 -7.34 -7.43 13.45
CA CYS A 350 -7.02 -8.85 13.36
C CYS A 350 -8.04 -9.75 14.05
N ARG A 351 -8.09 -11.00 13.58
CA ARG A 351 -8.81 -12.13 14.18
C ARG A 351 -8.59 -12.28 15.69
N HIS A 352 -7.39 -11.98 16.20
CA HIS A 352 -7.04 -12.08 17.61
C HIS A 352 -7.78 -11.03 18.45
N SER A 353 -7.77 -9.78 18.00
CA SER A 353 -8.54 -8.70 18.63
C SER A 353 -10.05 -8.92 18.51
N LEU A 354 -10.54 -9.43 17.37
CA LEU A 354 -11.95 -9.83 17.20
C LEU A 354 -12.38 -10.96 18.15
N LEU A 355 -11.45 -11.84 18.53
CA LEU A 355 -11.70 -12.88 19.54
C LEU A 355 -11.87 -12.26 20.93
N VAL A 356 -11.00 -11.32 21.31
CA VAL A 356 -11.09 -10.61 22.59
C VAL A 356 -12.33 -9.73 22.67
N PHE A 357 -12.69 -9.02 21.60
CA PHE A 357 -13.94 -8.27 21.56
C PHE A 357 -15.17 -9.15 21.75
N GLY A 358 -15.17 -10.36 21.19
CA GLY A 358 -16.23 -11.34 21.45
C GLY A 358 -16.25 -11.84 22.89
N GLN A 359 -15.08 -11.98 23.53
CA GLN A 359 -14.94 -12.42 24.92
C GLN A 359 -15.38 -11.34 25.94
N GLU A 360 -15.22 -10.07 25.60
CA GLU A 360 -15.59 -8.92 26.44
C GLU A 360 -16.93 -8.28 26.01
N ASP A 361 -17.75 -9.02 25.26
CA ASP A 361 -19.11 -8.63 24.84
C ASP A 361 -19.19 -7.26 24.13
N ILE A 362 -18.16 -6.89 23.37
CA ILE A 362 -18.12 -5.65 22.62
C ILE A 362 -18.98 -5.77 21.36
N CYS A 363 -20.00 -4.92 21.26
CA CYS A 363 -20.90 -4.87 20.11
C CYS A 363 -20.38 -3.97 18.97
N ASN A 364 -19.67 -2.90 19.29
CA ASN A 364 -19.12 -1.97 18.30
C ASN A 364 -17.69 -1.64 18.65
N VAL A 365 -16.81 -1.61 17.66
CA VAL A 365 -15.43 -1.18 17.88
C VAL A 365 -15.39 0.34 18.02
N PRO A 366 -14.47 0.87 18.85
CA PRO A 366 -14.19 2.30 18.88
C PRO A 366 -13.91 2.87 17.49
N SER A 367 -14.33 4.12 17.26
CA SER A 367 -14.19 4.81 15.96
C SER A 367 -12.76 4.85 15.43
N LYS A 368 -11.75 4.81 16.30
CA LYS A 368 -10.33 4.76 15.89
C LYS A 368 -9.98 3.53 15.04
N TYR A 369 -10.75 2.43 15.14
CA TYR A 369 -10.54 1.22 14.35
C TYR A 369 -11.29 1.23 13.02
N VAL A 370 -12.17 2.22 12.83
CA VAL A 370 -12.86 2.48 11.57
C VAL A 370 -12.07 3.57 10.85
N LEU A 371 -11.09 3.16 10.06
CA LEU A 371 -10.23 4.13 9.39
C LEU A 371 -11.00 4.86 8.29
N GLN A 372 -10.91 6.19 8.32
CA GLN A 372 -11.42 7.03 7.25
C GLN A 372 -10.87 6.61 5.89
N ARG A 373 -9.60 6.18 5.83
CA ARG A 373 -8.97 5.73 4.59
C ARG A 373 -9.77 4.66 3.85
N TRP A 374 -10.33 3.68 4.54
CA TRP A 374 -11.07 2.54 3.96
C TRP A 374 -12.57 2.81 3.83
N ASN A 375 -13.03 3.97 4.29
CA ASN A 375 -14.45 4.27 4.42
C ASN A 375 -15.07 4.69 3.09
N LYS A 376 -16.11 3.98 2.65
CA LYS A 376 -16.83 4.24 1.38
C LYS A 376 -17.77 5.45 1.44
N ASN A 377 -18.16 5.88 2.64
CA ASN A 377 -19.10 6.98 2.84
C ASN A 377 -18.43 8.36 2.80
N ILE A 378 -17.11 8.40 2.57
CA ILE A 378 -16.35 9.63 2.42
C ILE A 378 -16.26 9.98 0.94
N CYS A 379 -16.73 11.17 0.57
CA CYS A 379 -16.49 11.66 -0.78
C CYS A 379 -15.04 12.10 -0.92
N ARG A 380 -14.38 11.55 -1.94
CA ARG A 380 -12.97 11.78 -2.21
C ARG A 380 -12.83 12.85 -3.30
N ARG A 381 -12.09 13.92 -3.02
CA ARG A 381 -11.96 15.09 -3.91
C ARG A 381 -11.45 14.71 -5.30
N HIS A 382 -10.52 13.76 -5.40
CA HIS A 382 -9.94 13.34 -6.69
C HIS A 382 -10.97 12.69 -7.62
N THR A 383 -12.05 12.12 -7.10
CA THR A 383 -13.13 11.54 -7.93
C THR A 383 -14.00 12.60 -8.61
N LEU A 384 -13.97 13.85 -8.12
CA LEU A 384 -14.73 14.98 -8.66
C LEU A 384 -14.00 15.68 -9.82
N ILE A 385 -12.70 15.46 -9.95
CA ILE A 385 -11.87 16.06 -11.00
C ILE A 385 -12.07 15.31 -12.31
N ILE A 386 -12.58 16.01 -13.32
CA ILE A 386 -12.64 15.50 -14.69
C ILE A 386 -11.23 15.56 -15.26
N ALA A 387 -10.53 14.44 -15.25
CA ALA A 387 -9.28 14.34 -15.98
C ALA A 387 -9.58 14.42 -17.49
N ALA A 388 -8.64 14.93 -18.28
CA ALA A 388 -8.80 15.10 -19.74
C ALA A 388 -9.21 13.77 -20.43
N TYR A 389 -8.78 12.65 -19.87
CA TYR A 389 -9.07 11.30 -20.34
C TYR A 389 -10.43 10.73 -19.88
N SER A 390 -11.19 11.42 -19.01
CA SER A 390 -12.46 10.91 -18.48
C SER A 390 -13.66 11.06 -19.43
N THR A 391 -13.45 11.57 -20.64
CA THR A 391 -14.52 11.81 -21.62
C THR A 391 -14.95 10.52 -22.36
N SER A 392 -15.91 9.80 -21.75
CA SER A 392 -16.86 8.83 -22.34
C SER A 392 -16.57 7.31 -22.32
N LYS A 393 -17.47 6.59 -21.60
CA LYS A 393 -18.13 5.27 -21.86
C LYS A 393 -18.71 4.63 -20.57
N LEU A 394 -18.96 5.41 -19.51
CA LEU A 394 -19.66 4.91 -18.32
C LEU A 394 -21.14 4.62 -18.61
N GLN A 395 -21.76 3.68 -17.89
CA GLN A 395 -23.20 3.45 -18.00
C GLN A 395 -23.99 4.75 -17.70
N PRO A 396 -25.15 4.99 -18.34
CA PRO A 396 -25.90 6.25 -18.18
C PRO A 396 -26.24 6.60 -16.72
N THR A 397 -26.44 5.59 -15.87
CA THR A 397 -26.69 5.74 -14.43
C THR A 397 -25.45 6.25 -13.67
N MET A 398 -24.26 5.70 -13.96
CA MET A 398 -23.00 6.16 -13.37
C MET A 398 -22.64 7.58 -13.79
N GLN A 399 -22.87 7.94 -15.07
CA GLN A 399 -22.66 9.31 -15.54
C GLN A 399 -23.55 10.31 -14.80
N LYS A 400 -24.83 9.95 -14.57
CA LYS A 400 -25.75 10.76 -13.77
C LYS A 400 -25.29 10.87 -12.32
N TYR A 401 -24.85 9.78 -11.71
CA TYR A 401 -24.33 9.78 -10.34
C TYR A 401 -23.15 10.75 -10.19
N GLN A 402 -22.12 10.63 -11.04
CA GLN A 402 -20.96 11.53 -11.01
C GLN A 402 -21.34 13.00 -11.21
N LEU A 403 -22.24 13.29 -12.16
CA LEU A 403 -22.70 14.65 -12.42
C LEU A 403 -23.41 15.24 -11.20
N LEU A 404 -24.23 14.44 -10.52
CA LEU A 404 -24.95 14.85 -9.31
C LEU A 404 -24.00 15.08 -8.14
N CYS A 405 -23.06 14.16 -7.89
CA CYS A 405 -22.01 14.34 -6.89
C CYS A 405 -21.25 15.65 -7.13
N LYS A 406 -20.81 15.90 -8.37
CA LYS A 406 -20.11 17.14 -8.71
C LYS A 406 -20.95 18.39 -8.44
N LYS A 407 -22.22 18.41 -8.86
CA LYS A 407 -23.11 19.55 -8.63
C LYS A 407 -23.35 19.79 -7.14
N PHE A 408 -23.60 18.73 -6.38
CA PHE A 408 -23.82 18.82 -4.94
C PHE A 408 -22.60 19.38 -4.22
N TYR A 409 -21.40 18.91 -4.58
CA TYR A 409 -20.16 19.41 -3.98
C TYR A 409 -19.83 20.84 -4.38
N GLY A 410 -20.04 21.23 -5.65
CA GLY A 410 -19.89 22.62 -6.04
C GLY A 410 -20.80 23.57 -5.25
N ILE A 411 -22.01 23.12 -4.88
CA ILE A 411 -22.90 23.86 -3.99
C ILE A 411 -22.35 23.88 -2.55
N ALA A 412 -21.86 22.75 -2.04
CA ALA A 412 -21.31 22.65 -0.69
C ALA A 412 -20.06 23.50 -0.49
N GLU A 413 -19.15 23.54 -1.47
CA GLU A 413 -17.93 24.35 -1.43
C GLU A 413 -18.24 25.85 -1.39
N VAL A 414 -19.14 26.31 -2.27
CA VAL A 414 -19.63 27.70 -2.27
C VAL A 414 -20.35 28.04 -0.96
N ALA A 415 -21.12 27.10 -0.39
CA ALA A 415 -21.79 27.30 0.89
C ALA A 415 -20.78 27.46 2.04
N CYS A 416 -19.73 26.63 2.09
CA CYS A 416 -18.67 26.74 3.10
C CYS A 416 -17.84 28.03 2.97
N GLU A 417 -17.58 28.51 1.75
CA GLU A 417 -16.88 29.78 1.51
C GLU A 417 -17.76 31.00 1.83
N SER A 418 -19.08 30.86 1.78
CA SER A 418 -20.02 31.95 2.04
C SER A 418 -20.12 32.36 3.52
N GLU A 419 -19.71 31.51 4.47
CA GLU A 419 -19.68 31.86 5.90
C GLU A 419 -18.53 32.82 6.27
N VAL A 420 -17.54 33.00 5.40
CA VAL A 420 -16.39 33.91 5.65
C VAL A 420 -16.70 35.38 5.36
N PHE A 421 -17.83 35.68 4.68
CA PHE A 421 -18.24 37.05 4.33
C PHE A 421 -19.37 37.62 5.19
N SER A 422 -19.73 36.94 6.29
CA SER A 422 -20.77 37.38 7.21
C SER A 422 -20.18 37.82 8.55
N ASN A 423 -19.41 38.91 8.57
CA ASN A 423 -19.15 39.70 9.78
C ASN A 423 -19.07 41.19 9.44
#